data_AF-A0A1B6I8P7-F1
#
_entry.id   AF-A0A1B6I8P7-F1
#
_cell.length_a   1.000
_cell.length_b   1.000
_cell.length_c   1.000
_cell.angle_alpha   90.00
_cell.angle_beta   90.00
_cell.angle_gamma   90.00
#
_symmetry.space_group_name_H-M   'P 1'
#
loop_
_entity.id
_entity.type
_entity.pdbx_description
1 polymer ?
#
loop_
_entity_poly.entity_id
_entity_poly.type
_entity_poly.pdbx_seq_one_letter_code
_entity_poly.pdbx_strand_id
1 'polypeptide(L)'
;YREPLRTERSDLKLLNDPNFVSSMVYSDYVLFFFREAAVEYMNCGKVIYSRVARVCKKDKGGPHQFGDRWTSFLKSRLNCSIPGEYPFYFDEIQSTSEVVSGTYGSTRAELVYGVFTTPVNSIGGSAICAFSMSALMGTFEGEFKEQATMNANWLRVPPSKVPEPRPGQCVNDSRTLPDVSVYFIKSHSLMDRAVPPFFSMPLLVRLSSQYRFSAIAVDP
;
A
#
# COMPACT_ATOMS: atom_id res chain seq x y z
N TYR A 1 -11.17 -6.51 -8.96
CA TYR A 1 -11.67 -7.81 -9.47
C TYR A 1 -11.01 -8.05 -10.82
N ARG A 2 -10.56 -9.27 -11.10
CA ARG A 2 -10.08 -9.66 -12.43
C ARG A 2 -10.55 -11.07 -12.67
N GLU A 3 -11.58 -11.25 -13.48
CA GLU A 3 -12.29 -12.52 -13.64
C GLU A 3 -11.33 -13.72 -13.81
N PRO A 4 -11.52 -14.83 -13.05
CA PRO A 4 -12.48 -15.04 -11.96
C PRO A 4 -12.00 -14.57 -10.57
N LEU A 5 -10.82 -13.98 -10.44
CA LEU A 5 -10.16 -13.66 -9.17
C LEU A 5 -10.74 -12.45 -8.42
N ARG A 6 -10.93 -12.65 -7.11
CA ARG A 6 -11.39 -11.65 -6.15
C ARG A 6 -10.66 -11.75 -4.81
N THR A 7 -10.73 -10.67 -4.03
CA THR A 7 -10.36 -10.68 -2.61
C THR A 7 -11.41 -11.44 -1.80
N GLU A 8 -11.05 -11.85 -0.57
CA GLU A 8 -12.00 -12.47 0.35
C GLU A 8 -13.18 -11.56 0.67
N ARG A 9 -14.35 -12.19 0.84
CA ARG A 9 -15.58 -11.45 1.15
C ARG A 9 -15.53 -11.03 2.62
N SER A 10 -15.80 -9.75 2.88
CA SER A 10 -15.92 -9.22 4.24
C SER A 10 -14.67 -9.36 5.10
N ASP A 11 -13.49 -9.49 4.49
CA ASP A 11 -12.22 -9.52 5.20
C ASP A 11 -11.65 -8.11 5.36
N LEU A 12 -11.86 -7.55 6.55
CA LEU A 12 -11.40 -6.20 6.90
C LEU A 12 -9.87 -6.09 6.98
N LYS A 13 -9.13 -7.20 7.14
CA LYS A 13 -7.67 -7.17 7.09
C LYS A 13 -7.18 -6.90 5.67
N LEU A 14 -7.91 -7.38 4.66
CA LEU A 14 -7.62 -7.11 3.25
C LEU A 14 -8.04 -5.71 2.83
N LEU A 15 -9.30 -5.34 3.07
CA LEU A 15 -9.87 -4.05 2.70
C LEU A 15 -10.93 -3.61 3.71
N ASN A 16 -10.76 -2.44 4.32
CA ASN A 16 -11.68 -1.89 5.32
C ASN A 16 -12.21 -0.52 4.91
N ASP A 17 -13.40 -0.49 4.30
CA ASP A 17 -14.00 0.72 3.72
C ASP A 17 -13.05 1.52 2.79
N PRO A 18 -12.44 0.86 1.78
CA PRO A 18 -11.45 1.52 0.92
C PRO A 18 -12.09 2.52 -0.06
N ASN A 19 -11.40 3.63 -0.29
CA ASN A 19 -11.67 4.58 -1.36
C ASN A 19 -10.51 4.52 -2.37
N PHE A 20 -10.72 3.89 -3.51
CA PHE A 20 -9.73 3.79 -4.58
C PHE A 20 -9.59 5.12 -5.33
N VAL A 21 -8.35 5.56 -5.52
CA VAL A 21 -8.04 6.85 -6.19
C VAL A 21 -7.36 6.66 -7.54
N SER A 22 -6.62 5.57 -7.73
CA SER A 22 -5.97 5.25 -8.99
C SER A 22 -5.52 3.78 -9.03
N SER A 23 -5.21 3.31 -10.24
CA SER A 23 -4.54 2.03 -10.47
C SER A 23 -3.60 2.16 -11.66
N MET A 24 -2.46 1.48 -11.62
CA MET A 24 -1.50 1.51 -12.72
C MET A 24 -0.77 0.18 -12.86
N VAL A 25 -0.21 -0.04 -14.04
CA VAL A 25 0.57 -1.22 -14.37
C VAL A 25 2.04 -0.90 -14.22
N TYR A 26 2.77 -1.73 -13.45
CA TYR A 26 4.23 -1.60 -13.32
C TYR A 26 4.90 -2.96 -13.27
N SER A 27 5.80 -3.23 -14.24
CA SER A 27 6.46 -4.53 -14.40
C SER A 27 5.44 -5.70 -14.46
N ASP A 28 5.59 -6.77 -13.68
CA ASP A 28 4.66 -7.90 -13.61
C ASP A 28 3.44 -7.66 -12.69
N TYR A 29 3.27 -6.45 -12.15
CA TYR A 29 2.25 -6.13 -11.16
C TYR A 29 1.21 -5.11 -11.66
N VAL A 30 0.04 -5.16 -11.04
CA VAL A 30 -0.94 -4.07 -11.05
C VAL A 30 -0.96 -3.46 -9.66
N LEU A 31 -0.78 -2.15 -9.58
CA LEU A 31 -0.78 -1.37 -8.35
C LEU A 31 -2.13 -0.68 -8.18
N PHE A 32 -2.61 -0.63 -6.94
CA PHE A 32 -3.85 0.05 -6.56
C PHE A 32 -3.55 1.03 -5.43
N PHE A 33 -3.92 2.29 -5.61
CA PHE A 33 -3.78 3.32 -4.59
C PHE A 33 -5.16 3.64 -4.02
N PHE A 34 -5.24 3.64 -2.69
CA PHE A 34 -6.49 3.87 -1.98
C PHE A 34 -6.23 4.34 -0.56
N ARG A 35 -7.26 4.84 0.11
CA ARG A 35 -7.28 5.07 1.56
C ARG A 35 -8.32 4.19 2.22
N GLU A 36 -8.04 3.66 3.39
CA GLU A 36 -8.92 2.75 4.13
C GLU A 36 -8.81 2.99 5.64
N ALA A 37 -9.75 2.47 6.42
CA ALA A 37 -9.64 2.48 7.88
C ALA A 37 -8.57 1.47 8.35
N ALA A 38 -7.57 1.95 9.09
CA ALA A 38 -6.40 1.18 9.49
C ALA A 38 -6.72 0.20 10.63
N VAL A 39 -6.92 -1.07 10.30
CA VAL A 39 -7.15 -2.15 11.28
C VAL A 39 -6.01 -2.28 12.29
N GLU A 40 -4.79 -1.94 11.90
CA GLU A 40 -3.62 -1.99 12.77
C GLU A 40 -3.58 -0.90 13.84
N TYR A 41 -4.46 0.08 13.74
CA TYR A 41 -4.57 1.19 14.68
C TYR A 41 -5.88 1.15 15.48
N MET A 42 -6.80 0.22 15.20
CA MET A 42 -8.12 0.17 15.83
C MET A 42 -8.09 0.09 17.37
N ASN A 43 -7.04 -0.52 17.94
CA ASN A 43 -6.85 -0.59 19.40
C ASN A 43 -6.48 0.77 20.03
N CYS A 44 -6.02 1.73 19.22
CA CYS A 44 -5.63 3.08 19.63
C CYS A 44 -6.66 4.14 19.20
N GLY A 45 -7.51 3.83 18.22
CA GLY A 45 -8.55 4.71 17.71
C GLY A 45 -8.90 4.41 16.26
N LYS A 46 -9.74 5.24 15.64
CA LYS A 46 -10.06 5.14 14.22
C LYS A 46 -9.22 6.15 13.44
N VAL A 47 -8.36 5.64 12.55
CA VAL A 47 -7.58 6.46 11.64
C VAL A 47 -7.70 5.88 10.23
N ILE A 48 -7.68 6.76 9.24
CA ILE A 48 -7.58 6.38 7.83
C ILE A 48 -6.09 6.37 7.49
N TYR A 49 -5.61 5.34 6.79
CA TYR A 49 -4.29 5.34 6.18
C TYR A 49 -4.38 5.17 4.67
N SER A 50 -3.48 5.86 3.99
CA SER A 50 -3.23 5.67 2.57
C SER A 50 -2.40 4.43 2.33
N ARG A 51 -2.78 3.67 1.30
CA ARG A 51 -2.20 2.40 0.94
C ARG A 51 -1.84 2.37 -0.53
N VAL A 52 -0.79 1.62 -0.82
CA VAL A 52 -0.59 1.00 -2.12
C VAL A 52 -0.72 -0.51 -1.95
N ALA A 53 -1.50 -1.15 -2.79
CA ALA A 53 -1.54 -2.60 -2.92
C ALA A 53 -1.00 -3.04 -4.27
N ARG A 54 -0.51 -4.27 -4.34
CA ARG A 54 -0.10 -4.92 -5.59
C ARG A 54 -0.73 -6.29 -5.74
N VAL A 55 -0.95 -6.70 -6.99
CA VAL A 55 -1.26 -8.08 -7.38
C VAL A 55 -0.44 -8.45 -8.61
N CYS A 56 -0.11 -9.74 -8.75
CA CYS A 56 0.55 -10.24 -9.95
C CYS A 56 -0.41 -10.30 -11.12
N LYS A 57 0.01 -9.78 -12.28
CA LYS A 57 -0.78 -9.83 -13.53
C LYS A 57 -1.12 -11.25 -13.94
N LYS A 58 -0.20 -12.18 -13.70
CA LYS A 58 -0.26 -13.59 -14.11
C LYS A 58 -0.79 -14.54 -13.03
N ASP A 59 -1.25 -14.00 -11.89
CA ASP A 59 -1.89 -14.81 -10.84
C ASP A 59 -3.08 -15.56 -11.47
N LYS A 60 -3.25 -16.85 -11.20
CA LYS A 60 -4.33 -17.72 -11.73
C LYS A 60 -5.23 -18.25 -10.61
N GLY A 61 -5.09 -17.73 -9.39
CA GLY A 61 -5.69 -18.29 -8.19
C GLY A 61 -4.81 -19.33 -7.52
N GLY A 62 -5.20 -19.73 -6.32
CA GLY A 62 -4.48 -20.75 -5.55
C GLY A 62 -4.95 -22.18 -5.86
N PRO A 63 -4.28 -23.18 -5.28
CA PRO A 63 -4.69 -24.57 -5.37
C PRO A 63 -6.04 -24.82 -4.67
N HIS A 64 -6.67 -25.95 -5.01
CA HIS A 64 -7.87 -26.45 -4.35
C HIS A 64 -9.02 -25.41 -4.27
N GLN A 65 -9.45 -25.08 -3.06
CA GLN A 65 -10.52 -24.14 -2.75
C GLN A 65 -10.17 -22.66 -3.00
N PHE A 66 -8.94 -22.36 -3.42
CA PHE A 66 -8.45 -20.98 -3.62
C PHE A 66 -8.42 -20.53 -5.08
N GLY A 67 -9.02 -21.30 -5.99
CA GLY A 67 -9.00 -21.01 -7.43
C GLY A 67 -9.59 -19.66 -7.83
N ASP A 68 -10.47 -19.06 -7.02
CA ASP A 68 -11.06 -17.72 -7.25
C ASP A 68 -10.43 -16.61 -6.39
N ARG A 69 -9.33 -16.89 -5.68
CA ARG A 69 -8.70 -15.97 -4.71
C ARG A 69 -7.31 -15.55 -5.14
N TRP A 70 -7.00 -14.27 -4.97
CA TRP A 70 -5.64 -13.76 -5.17
C TRP A 70 -4.64 -14.47 -4.26
N THR A 71 -3.50 -14.90 -4.81
CA THR A 71 -2.37 -15.47 -4.08
C THR A 71 -1.21 -14.49 -3.98
N SER A 72 -1.39 -13.27 -4.48
CA SER A 72 -0.34 -12.26 -4.60
C SER A 72 -0.72 -10.88 -4.05
N PHE A 73 -1.90 -10.76 -3.43
CA PHE A 73 -2.37 -9.49 -2.88
C PHE A 73 -1.57 -9.11 -1.63
N LEU A 74 -0.83 -8.01 -1.72
CA LEU A 74 -0.16 -7.36 -0.59
C LEU A 74 -0.46 -5.86 -0.59
N LYS A 75 -0.47 -5.23 0.58
CA LYS A 75 -0.61 -3.79 0.75
C LYS A 75 0.40 -3.21 1.74
N SER A 76 0.82 -1.98 1.51
CA SER A 76 1.71 -1.22 2.39
C SER A 76 1.18 0.19 2.61
N ARG A 77 1.50 0.79 3.76
CA ARG A 77 1.18 2.19 4.08
C ARG A 77 2.03 3.12 3.23
N LEU A 78 1.45 4.20 2.71
CA LEU A 78 2.20 5.32 2.13
C LEU A 78 2.48 6.34 3.24
N ASN A 79 3.75 6.72 3.42
CA ASN A 79 4.11 7.75 4.39
C ASN A 79 4.26 9.12 3.69
N CYS A 80 3.27 9.99 3.85
CA CYS A 80 3.36 11.39 3.48
C CYS A 80 3.34 12.24 4.76
N SER A 81 4.51 12.66 5.23
CA SER A 81 4.63 13.40 6.49
C SER A 81 5.66 14.50 6.40
N ILE A 82 5.44 15.61 7.12
CA ILE A 82 6.49 16.58 7.42
C ILE A 82 7.40 15.96 8.50
N PRO A 83 8.72 15.83 8.26
CA PRO A 83 9.63 15.27 9.24
C PRO A 83 9.84 16.22 10.42
N GLY A 84 10.26 15.66 11.56
CA GLY A 84 10.52 16.38 12.81
C GLY A 84 10.62 15.40 13.97
N GLU A 85 10.83 15.91 15.19
CA GLU A 85 10.77 15.08 16.42
C GLU A 85 9.41 14.40 16.54
N TYR A 86 8.34 15.13 16.17
CA TYR A 86 6.98 14.63 16.05
C TYR A 86 6.50 14.84 14.60
N PRO A 87 6.53 13.79 13.75
CA PRO A 87 6.11 13.92 12.37
C PRO A 87 4.62 14.27 12.24
N PHE A 88 4.30 15.16 11.30
CA PHE A 88 2.91 15.53 10.98
C PHE A 88 2.47 14.81 9.69
N TYR A 89 1.43 13.97 9.77
CA TYR A 89 1.01 13.08 8.69
C TYR A 89 -0.18 13.62 7.88
N PHE A 90 -0.13 13.38 6.56
CA PHE A 90 -1.25 13.56 5.63
C PHE A 90 -1.70 12.17 5.18
N ASP A 91 -2.64 11.59 5.90
CA ASP A 91 -2.96 10.17 5.77
C ASP A 91 -4.04 9.84 4.73
N GLU A 92 -4.72 10.83 4.13
CA GLU A 92 -5.80 10.61 3.16
C GLU A 92 -5.40 10.95 1.72
N ILE A 93 -5.03 9.95 0.93
CA ILE A 93 -4.72 10.11 -0.49
C ILE A 93 -5.98 10.45 -1.29
N GLN A 94 -5.86 11.41 -2.22
CA GLN A 94 -6.95 11.89 -3.08
C GLN A 94 -6.76 11.49 -4.56
N SER A 95 -5.53 11.51 -5.05
CA SER A 95 -5.18 11.15 -6.44
C SER A 95 -3.71 10.80 -6.56
N THR A 96 -3.32 10.11 -7.64
CA THR A 96 -1.92 9.96 -8.05
C THR A 96 -1.71 10.35 -9.51
N SER A 97 -0.48 10.69 -9.85
CA SER A 97 -0.02 10.77 -11.25
C SER A 97 0.22 9.37 -11.84
N GLU A 98 0.50 9.34 -13.13
CA GLU A 98 1.22 8.23 -13.77
C GLU A 98 2.67 8.13 -13.25
N VAL A 99 3.37 7.05 -13.62
CA VAL A 99 4.81 6.91 -13.36
C VAL A 99 5.59 7.89 -14.23
N VAL A 100 6.36 8.76 -13.60
CA VAL A 100 7.20 9.77 -14.26
C VAL A 100 8.66 9.41 -14.08
N SER A 101 9.36 9.23 -15.20
CA SER A 101 10.82 9.09 -15.21
C SER A 101 11.50 10.45 -15.20
N GLY A 102 12.41 10.67 -14.26
CA GLY A 102 13.17 11.91 -14.16
C GLY A 102 14.59 11.71 -13.64
N THR A 103 15.40 12.75 -13.78
CA THR A 103 16.74 12.83 -13.17
C THR A 103 16.69 13.86 -12.04
N TYR A 104 16.88 13.41 -10.81
CA TYR A 104 16.84 14.22 -9.60
C TYR A 104 18.25 14.33 -9.03
N GLY A 105 18.91 15.47 -9.29
CA GLY A 105 20.34 15.61 -9.05
C GLY A 105 21.14 14.68 -9.94
N SER A 106 21.91 13.76 -9.34
CA SER A 106 22.66 12.73 -10.06
C SER A 106 21.93 11.38 -10.16
N THR A 107 20.72 11.27 -9.60
CA THR A 107 19.99 9.99 -9.50
C THR A 107 18.82 9.98 -10.48
N ARG A 108 18.80 8.99 -11.38
CA ARG A 108 17.63 8.70 -12.21
C ARG A 108 16.61 7.91 -11.40
N ALA A 109 15.36 8.35 -11.39
CA ALA A 109 14.30 7.69 -10.65
C ALA A 109 12.97 7.72 -11.41
N GLU A 110 12.17 6.68 -11.20
CA GLU A 110 10.77 6.60 -11.61
C GLU A 110 9.91 6.92 -10.38
N LEU A 111 9.14 8.00 -10.45
CA LEU A 111 8.33 8.50 -9.33
C LEU A 111 6.84 8.45 -9.64
N VAL A 112 6.04 8.20 -8.60
CA VAL A 112 4.61 8.47 -8.58
C VAL A 112 4.35 9.60 -7.60
N TYR A 113 3.65 10.64 -8.06
CA TYR A 113 3.25 11.77 -7.24
C TYR A 113 1.83 11.54 -6.73
N GLY A 114 1.63 11.73 -5.43
CA GLY A 114 0.34 11.58 -4.77
C GLY A 114 -0.09 12.85 -4.06
N VAL A 115 -1.38 13.15 -4.13
CA VAL A 115 -2.04 14.21 -3.36
C VAL A 115 -2.60 13.61 -2.09
N PHE A 116 -2.26 14.19 -0.96
CA PHE A 116 -2.70 13.76 0.36
C PHE A 116 -3.36 14.91 1.11
N THR A 117 -4.30 14.57 1.98
CA THR A 117 -4.97 15.54 2.86
C THR A 117 -4.96 15.07 4.30
N THR A 118 -5.13 16.02 5.21
CA THR A 118 -5.52 15.72 6.60
C THR A 118 -6.99 15.25 6.62
N PRO A 119 -7.45 14.58 7.69
CA PRO A 119 -8.86 14.20 7.82
C PRO A 119 -9.85 15.36 7.73
N VAL A 120 -11.07 15.09 7.28
CA VAL A 120 -12.14 16.10 7.10
C VAL A 120 -12.54 16.81 8.40
N ASN A 121 -12.43 16.13 9.54
CA ASN A 121 -12.73 16.64 10.87
C ASN A 121 -11.54 17.36 11.54
N SER A 122 -10.45 17.57 10.81
CA SER A 122 -9.24 18.25 11.28
C SER A 122 -9.02 19.57 10.55
N ILE A 123 -8.01 20.35 10.98
CA ILE A 123 -7.59 21.56 10.26
C ILE A 123 -7.26 21.19 8.81
N GLY A 124 -7.80 21.97 7.87
CA GLY A 124 -7.60 21.78 6.44
C GLY A 124 -6.14 21.79 6.06
N GLY A 125 -5.62 20.64 5.61
CA GLY A 125 -4.25 20.48 5.16
C GLY A 125 -4.18 19.62 3.91
N SER A 126 -3.30 19.99 2.99
CA SER A 126 -2.99 19.20 1.80
C SER A 126 -1.48 19.16 1.57
N ALA A 127 -1.00 18.04 1.06
CA ALA A 127 0.40 17.83 0.74
C ALA A 127 0.53 17.06 -0.59
N ILE A 128 1.61 17.33 -1.32
CA ILE A 128 2.03 16.53 -2.47
C ILE A 128 3.28 15.79 -2.07
N CYS A 129 3.24 14.46 -2.09
CA CYS A 129 4.40 13.59 -1.85
C CYS A 129 4.74 12.82 -3.11
N ALA A 130 6.03 12.58 -3.33
CA ALA A 130 6.52 11.70 -4.39
C ALA A 130 7.05 10.40 -3.79
N PHE A 131 6.80 9.27 -4.44
CA PHE A 131 7.28 7.95 -4.03
C PHE A 131 8.04 7.32 -5.19
N SER A 132 9.25 6.83 -4.95
CA SER A 132 9.96 6.10 -6.01
C SER A 132 9.40 4.70 -6.17
N MET A 133 9.32 4.25 -7.42
CA MET A 133 8.89 2.89 -7.74
C MET A 133 9.84 1.85 -7.13
N SER A 134 11.14 2.16 -7.01
CA SER A 134 12.11 1.31 -6.33
C SER A 134 11.80 1.15 -4.83
N ALA A 135 11.55 2.24 -4.09
CA ALA A 135 11.22 2.15 -2.67
C ALA A 135 9.87 1.45 -2.45
N LEU A 136 8.88 1.79 -3.28
CA LEU A 136 7.54 1.19 -3.25
C LEU A 136 7.63 -0.32 -3.44
N MET A 137 8.28 -0.79 -4.50
CA MET A 137 8.46 -2.22 -4.76
C MET A 137 9.30 -2.90 -3.69
N GLY A 138 10.33 -2.24 -3.19
CA GLY A 138 11.18 -2.74 -2.10
C GLY A 138 10.43 -2.98 -0.80
N THR A 139 9.39 -2.19 -0.48
CA THR A 139 8.60 -2.43 0.75
C THR A 139 7.88 -3.78 0.76
N PHE A 140 7.46 -4.27 -0.39
CA PHE A 140 6.78 -5.57 -0.50
C PHE A 140 7.74 -6.77 -0.38
N GLU A 141 9.05 -6.54 -0.49
CA GLU A 141 10.08 -7.53 -0.16
C GLU A 141 10.49 -7.50 1.33
N GLY A 142 9.93 -6.56 2.11
CA GLY A 142 10.18 -6.41 3.54
C GLY A 142 9.38 -7.35 4.44
N GLU A 143 9.37 -7.05 5.73
CA GLU A 143 8.67 -7.85 6.73
C GLU A 143 7.14 -7.67 6.65
N PHE A 144 6.39 -8.74 6.87
CA PHE A 144 4.94 -8.69 7.03
C PHE A 144 4.57 -8.18 8.42
N LYS A 145 3.33 -7.69 8.56
CA LYS A 145 2.75 -7.29 9.83
C LYS A 145 1.67 -8.30 10.24
N GLU A 146 1.74 -8.81 11.46
CA GLU A 146 0.77 -9.73 12.03
C GLU A 146 0.10 -9.19 13.29
N GLN A 147 -1.12 -9.66 13.52
CA GLN A 147 -1.79 -9.55 14.80
C GLN A 147 -2.08 -10.96 15.30
N ALA A 148 -1.35 -11.41 16.32
CA ALA A 148 -1.41 -12.78 16.82
C ALA A 148 -2.80 -13.16 17.38
N THR A 149 -3.43 -12.24 18.09
CA THR A 149 -4.80 -12.38 18.63
C THR A 149 -5.53 -11.05 18.53
N MET A 150 -6.87 -11.04 18.59
CA MET A 150 -7.66 -9.81 18.43
C MET A 150 -7.26 -8.67 19.39
N ASN A 151 -6.75 -9.01 20.57
CA ASN A 151 -6.34 -8.04 21.59
C ASN A 151 -4.82 -7.76 21.58
N ALA A 152 -4.05 -8.48 20.76
CA ALA A 152 -2.61 -8.27 20.65
C ALA A 152 -2.30 -7.03 19.80
N ASN A 153 -1.13 -6.45 20.07
CA ASN A 153 -0.55 -5.43 19.22
C ASN A 153 -0.15 -6.02 17.87
N TRP A 154 -0.16 -5.18 16.84
CA TRP A 154 0.36 -5.52 15.53
C TRP A 154 1.89 -5.47 15.56
N LEU A 155 2.53 -6.59 15.27
CA LEU A 155 3.97 -6.77 15.32
C LEU A 155 4.51 -7.26 13.98
N ARG A 156 5.81 -7.08 13.78
CA ARG A 156 6.50 -7.65 12.62
C ARG A 156 6.54 -9.17 12.71
N VAL A 157 6.30 -9.83 11.57
CA VAL A 157 6.47 -11.27 11.42
C VAL A 157 7.97 -11.59 11.37
N PRO A 158 8.50 -12.47 12.24
CA PRO A 158 9.88 -12.93 12.16
C PRO A 158 10.13 -13.65 10.82
N PRO A 159 11.32 -13.46 10.18
CA PRO A 159 11.64 -14.13 8.92
C PRO A 159 11.50 -15.66 8.96
N SER A 160 11.76 -16.29 10.12
CA SER A 160 11.62 -17.75 10.31
C SER A 160 10.18 -18.27 10.21
N LYS A 161 9.17 -17.40 10.29
CA LYS A 161 7.75 -17.76 10.10
C LYS A 161 7.27 -17.58 8.66
N VAL A 162 8.07 -16.97 7.79
CA VAL A 162 7.69 -16.73 6.39
C VAL A 162 7.94 -18.02 5.60
N PRO A 163 6.92 -18.61 4.95
CA PRO A 163 7.10 -19.84 4.19
C PRO A 163 7.81 -19.60 2.85
N GLU A 164 8.37 -20.68 2.30
CA GLU A 164 8.92 -20.70 0.94
C GLU A 164 7.99 -21.45 -0.03
N PRO A 165 7.76 -20.96 -1.26
CA PRO A 165 8.27 -19.69 -1.80
C PRO A 165 7.64 -18.48 -1.10
N ARG A 166 8.42 -17.40 -0.98
CA ARG A 166 7.99 -16.14 -0.35
C ARG A 166 6.62 -15.70 -0.87
N PRO A 167 5.60 -15.55 0.00
CA PRO A 167 4.27 -15.16 -0.41
C PRO A 167 4.23 -13.77 -1.05
N GLY A 168 3.43 -13.61 -2.11
CA GLY A 168 3.26 -12.33 -2.80
C GLY A 168 4.13 -12.12 -4.03
N GLN A 169 5.06 -13.04 -4.33
CA GLN A 169 5.88 -13.01 -5.54
C GLN A 169 5.13 -13.59 -6.75
N CYS A 170 5.44 -13.07 -7.94
CA CYS A 170 4.88 -13.61 -9.17
C CYS A 170 5.57 -14.92 -9.55
N VAL A 171 4.77 -15.98 -9.66
CA VAL A 171 5.20 -17.31 -10.11
C VAL A 171 4.60 -17.65 -11.47
N ASN A 172 5.20 -18.61 -12.18
CA ASN A 172 4.72 -19.04 -13.50
C ASN A 172 3.32 -19.67 -13.43
N ASP A 173 3.03 -20.41 -12.37
CA ASP A 173 1.72 -20.98 -12.11
C ASP A 173 1.37 -20.89 -10.61
N SER A 174 0.46 -20.01 -10.24
CA SER A 174 0.04 -19.84 -8.85
C SER A 174 -0.76 -21.02 -8.30
N ARG A 175 -1.31 -21.86 -9.19
CA ARG A 175 -2.08 -23.06 -8.81
C ARG A 175 -1.20 -24.16 -8.22
N THR A 176 0.12 -24.08 -8.41
CA THR A 176 1.10 -25.02 -7.86
C THR A 176 1.74 -24.52 -6.56
N LEU A 177 1.30 -23.37 -6.04
CA LEU A 177 1.81 -22.86 -4.77
C LEU A 177 1.47 -23.81 -3.62
N PRO A 178 2.37 -23.99 -2.63
CA PRO A 178 2.04 -24.71 -1.42
C PRO A 178 0.88 -24.03 -0.68
N ASP A 179 -0.03 -24.85 -0.13
CA ASP A 179 -1.17 -24.35 0.65
C ASP A 179 -0.70 -23.42 1.79
N VAL A 180 0.44 -23.73 2.43
CA VAL A 180 1.03 -22.93 3.52
C VAL A 180 1.29 -21.48 3.08
N SER A 181 1.85 -21.26 1.88
CA SER A 181 2.12 -19.91 1.37
C SER A 181 0.82 -19.16 1.06
N VAL A 182 -0.21 -19.86 0.57
CA VAL A 182 -1.52 -19.27 0.27
C VAL A 182 -2.31 -18.93 1.54
N TYR A 183 -2.27 -19.78 2.56
CA TYR A 183 -2.83 -19.49 3.88
C TYR A 183 -2.11 -18.31 4.55
N PHE A 184 -0.78 -18.26 4.42
CA PHE A 184 0.02 -17.18 4.99
C PHE A 184 -0.39 -15.82 4.41
N ILE A 185 -0.43 -15.65 3.08
CA ILE A 185 -0.72 -14.34 2.48
C ILE A 185 -2.13 -13.83 2.78
N LYS A 186 -3.10 -14.73 2.93
CA LYS A 186 -4.47 -14.36 3.32
C LYS A 186 -4.53 -13.75 4.71
N SER A 187 -3.72 -14.25 5.63
CA SER A 187 -3.65 -13.73 7.01
C SER A 187 -2.64 -12.58 7.16
N HIS A 188 -1.66 -12.46 6.26
CA HIS A 188 -0.52 -11.54 6.32
C HIS A 188 -0.39 -10.72 5.03
N SER A 189 -1.41 -9.93 4.71
CA SER A 189 -1.40 -9.09 3.50
C SER A 189 -0.82 -7.69 3.72
N LEU A 190 -0.65 -7.26 4.98
CA LEU A 190 -0.11 -5.95 5.34
C LEU A 190 1.41 -6.01 5.58
N MET A 191 2.17 -5.11 4.96
CA MET A 191 3.60 -4.95 5.22
C MET A 191 3.86 -4.15 6.51
N ASP A 192 4.94 -4.47 7.23
CA ASP A 192 5.34 -3.77 8.46
C ASP A 192 5.81 -2.34 8.18
N ARG A 193 6.62 -2.18 7.13
CA ARG A 193 7.21 -0.89 6.74
C ARG A 193 6.28 -0.10 5.84
N ALA A 194 6.18 1.20 6.10
CA ALA A 194 5.56 2.15 5.19
C ALA A 194 6.53 2.54 4.06
N VAL A 195 5.99 2.89 2.89
CA VAL A 195 6.74 3.46 1.77
C VAL A 195 7.16 4.88 2.14
N PRO A 196 8.46 5.19 2.20
CA PRO A 196 8.94 6.54 2.52
C PRO A 196 8.76 7.49 1.33
N PRO A 197 8.58 8.81 1.57
CA PRO A 197 8.57 9.80 0.51
C PRO A 197 9.99 9.96 -0.06
N PHE A 198 10.11 10.15 -1.37
CA PHE A 198 11.38 10.21 -2.09
C PHE A 198 12.30 11.33 -1.59
N PHE A 199 11.75 12.51 -1.30
CA PHE A 199 12.50 13.67 -0.82
C PHE A 199 12.57 13.75 0.72
N SER A 200 12.21 12.68 1.44
CA SER A 200 12.08 12.65 2.91
C SER A 200 11.04 13.62 3.51
N MET A 201 10.42 14.46 2.69
CA MET A 201 9.37 15.41 3.04
C MET A 201 8.45 15.64 1.84
N PRO A 202 7.26 16.27 2.03
CA PRO A 202 6.38 16.62 0.93
C PRO A 202 6.99 17.73 0.07
N LEU A 203 6.71 17.69 -1.23
CA LEU A 203 7.12 18.67 -2.23
C LEU A 203 6.38 20.01 -2.08
N LEU A 204 5.09 19.92 -1.76
CA LEU A 204 4.23 21.07 -1.55
C LEU A 204 3.34 20.79 -0.36
N VAL A 205 3.21 21.78 0.52
CA VAL A 205 2.29 21.74 1.66
C VAL A 205 1.43 23.00 1.65
N ARG A 206 0.13 22.82 1.87
CA ARG A 206 -0.82 23.92 2.12
C ARG A 206 -1.61 23.59 3.37
N LEU A 207 -1.43 24.41 4.41
CA LEU A 207 -2.15 24.32 5.68
C LEU A 207 -3.12 25.50 5.79
N SER A 208 -4.21 25.30 6.54
CA SER A 208 -5.18 26.34 6.89
C SER A 208 -5.77 27.08 5.68
N SER A 209 -5.87 26.39 4.54
CA SER A 209 -6.50 26.90 3.33
C SER A 209 -8.00 26.58 3.31
N GLN A 210 -8.81 27.43 2.69
CA GLN A 210 -10.22 27.14 2.43
C GLN A 210 -10.42 25.99 1.42
N TYR A 211 -9.40 25.70 0.61
CA TYR A 211 -9.42 24.64 -0.40
C TYR A 211 -8.46 23.50 -0.04
N ARG A 212 -8.85 22.28 -0.44
CA ARG A 212 -8.03 21.06 -0.34
C ARG A 212 -7.65 20.60 -1.73
N PHE A 213 -6.44 20.06 -1.88
CA PHE A 213 -6.02 19.46 -3.15
C PHE A 213 -6.85 18.21 -3.44
N SER A 214 -7.15 17.98 -4.71
CA SER A 214 -8.03 16.89 -5.15
C SER A 214 -7.44 16.05 -6.28
N ALA A 215 -6.70 16.68 -7.20
CA ALA A 215 -6.14 16.05 -8.38
C ALA A 215 -4.70 16.52 -8.62
N ILE A 216 -3.95 15.73 -9.39
CA ILE A 216 -2.59 16.06 -9.83
C ILE A 216 -2.39 15.64 -11.28
N ALA A 217 -1.67 16.48 -12.02
CA ALA A 217 -1.09 16.16 -13.31
C ALA A 217 0.38 16.61 -13.28
N VAL A 218 1.24 15.87 -13.97
CA VAL A 218 2.69 16.12 -14.00
C VAL A 218 3.12 16.24 -15.46
N ASP A 219 3.77 17.34 -15.78
CA ASP A 219 4.47 17.55 -17.05
C ASP A 219 5.97 17.32 -16.78
N PRO A 220 6.59 16.27 -17.37
CA PRO A 220 7.93 15.79 -17.00
C PRO A 220 9.09 16.62 -17.55
#